data_AF-A0A1F5EY66-F1
#
_entry.id   AF-A0A1F5EY66-F1
#
_cell.length_a   1.000
_cell.length_b   1.000
_cell.length_c   1.000
_cell.angle_alpha   90.00
_cell.angle_beta   90.00
_cell.angle_gamma   90.00
#
_symmetry.space_group_name_H-M   'P 1'
#
loop_
_entity.id
_entity.type
_entity.pdbx_description
1 polymer ?
#
loop_
_entity_poly.entity_id
_entity_poly.type
_entity_poly.pdbx_seq_one_letter_code
_entity_poly.pdbx_strand_id
1 'polypeptide(L)' 'MDDILGSLSLSLIVGLFVKGLLVLTTLLSLVTVRQASLMDKVLNVPIGNWFKTLAWGFFFVSLILTIGIVLIV' A
#
# COMPACT_ATOMS: atom_id res chain seq x y z
N MET A 1 -0.28 -1.18 37.68
CA MET A 1 0.04 0.08 36.96
C MET A 1 0.99 -0.21 35.80
N ASP A 2 1.92 -1.14 35.98
CA ASP A 2 2.85 -1.61 34.92
C ASP A 2 2.15 -2.28 33.73
N ASP A 3 1.09 -3.07 33.95
CA ASP A 3 0.34 -3.71 32.85
C ASP A 3 -0.36 -2.70 31.92
N ILE A 4 -0.83 -1.57 32.47
CA ILE A 4 -1.49 -0.52 31.69
C ILE A 4 -0.45 0.20 30.81
N LEU A 5 0.72 0.51 31.37
CA LEU A 5 1.84 1.12 30.62
C LEU A 5 2.37 0.18 29.53
N GLY A 6 2.48 -1.12 29.83
CA GLY A 6 2.86 -2.16 28.86
C GLY A 6 1.89 -2.23 27.68
N SER A 7 0.58 -2.33 27.96
CA SER A 7 -0.46 -2.39 26.92
C SER A 7 -0.52 -1.13 26.04
N LEU A 8 -0.32 0.06 26.63
CA LEU A 8 -0.28 1.33 25.91
C LEU A 8 0.92 1.38 24.96
N SER A 9 2.10 0.95 25.42
CA SER A 9 3.32 0.91 24.60
C SER A 9 3.17 -0.06 23.41
N LEU A 10 2.57 -1.23 23.64
CA LEU A 10 2.31 -2.21 22.60
C LEU A 10 1.36 -1.64 21.53
N SER A 11 0.26 -1.01 21.97
CA SER A 11 -0.71 -0.39 21.05
C SER A 11 -0.08 0.68 20.18
N LEU A 12 0.82 1.50 20.73
CA LEU A 12 1.54 2.54 19.96
C LEU A 12 2.50 1.92 18.94
N ILE A 13 3.26 0.89 19.34
CA ILE A 13 4.19 0.18 18.45
C ILE A 13 3.43 -0.49 17.29
N VAL A 14 2.34 -1.19 17.60
CA VAL A 14 1.51 -1.85 16.58
C VAL A 14 0.90 -0.81 15.64
N GLY A 15 0.39 0.30 16.16
CA GLY A 15 -0.15 1.39 15.35
C GLY A 15 0.88 1.98 14.38
N LEU A 16 2.10 2.23 14.88
CA LEU A 16 3.18 2.78 14.06
C LEU A 16 3.66 1.77 13.00
N PHE A 17 3.70 0.48 13.34
CA PHE A 17 4.06 -0.59 12.41
C PHE A 17 3.03 -0.75 11.28
N VAL A 18 1.73 -0.72 11.60
CA VAL A 18 0.65 -0.79 10.60
C VAL A 18 0.71 0.39 9.64
N LYS A 19 0.87 1.61 10.17
CA LYS A 19 1.03 2.82 9.35
C LYS A 19 2.26 2.72 8.43
N GLY A 20 3.39 2.22 8.94
CA GLY A 20 4.60 1.98 8.15
C GLY A 20 4.38 0.96 7.01
N LEU A 21 3.75 -0.17 7.30
CA LEU A 21 3.44 -1.19 6.30
C LEU A 21 2.47 -0.70 5.22
N LEU A 22 1.51 0.14 5.57
CA LEU A 22 0.60 0.76 4.60
C LEU A 22 1.34 1.66 3.62
N VAL A 23 2.24 2.51 4.13
CA VAL A 23 3.09 3.37 3.28
C VAL A 23 3.94 2.51 2.32
N LEU A 24 4.58 1.46 2.84
CA LEU A 24 5.36 0.54 2.00
C LEU A 24 4.49 -0.15 0.95
N THR A 25 3.28 -0.57 1.31
CA THR A 25 2.32 -1.19 0.38
C THR A 25 1.93 -0.23 -0.74
N THR A 26 1.69 1.05 -0.42
CA THR A 26 1.39 2.07 -1.44
C THR A 26 2.57 2.29 -2.38
N LEU A 27 3.80 2.34 -1.87
CA LEU A 27 5.00 2.43 -2.72
C LEU A 27 5.13 1.19 -3.63
N LEU A 28 4.91 -0.01 -3.10
CA LEU A 28 4.93 -1.24 -3.88
C LEU A 28 3.83 -1.24 -4.96
N SER A 29 2.64 -0.75 -4.66
CA SER A 29 1.55 -0.64 -5.65
C SER A 29 1.92 0.28 -6.81
N LEU A 30 2.67 1.36 -6.55
CA LEU A 30 3.23 2.22 -7.60
C LEU A 30 4.27 1.48 -8.45
N VAL A 31 5.13 0.67 -7.82
CA VAL A 31 6.08 -0.19 -8.53
C VAL A 31 5.31 -1.16 -9.43
N THR A 32 4.23 -1.77 -8.97
CA THR A 32 3.38 -2.66 -9.78
C THR A 32 2.81 -1.95 -11.01
N VAL A 33 2.40 -0.68 -10.90
CA VAL A 33 1.97 0.12 -12.07
C VAL A 33 3.11 0.27 -13.09
N ARG A 34 4.32 0.57 -12.63
CA ARG A 34 5.49 0.66 -13.53
C ARG A 34 5.80 -0.69 -14.17
N GLN A 35 5.77 -1.77 -13.41
CA GLN A 35 6.02 -3.12 -13.93
C GLN A 35 4.96 -3.54 -14.95
N ALA A 36 3.68 -3.25 -14.71
CA ALA A 36 2.61 -3.51 -15.68
C ALA A 36 2.83 -2.72 -16.98
N SER A 37 3.28 -1.47 -16.91
CA SER A 37 3.59 -0.68 -18.11
C SER A 37 4.84 -1.17 -18.85
N LEU A 38 5.84 -1.71 -18.15
CA LEU A 38 7.02 -2.31 -18.78
C LEU A 38 6.67 -3.64 -19.43
N MET A 39 5.87 -4.46 -18.76
CA MET A 39 5.38 -5.74 -19.28
C MET A 39 4.59 -5.55 -20.57
N ASP A 40 3.70 -4.56 -20.62
CA ASP A 40 2.92 -4.22 -21.81
C ASP A 40 3.83 -3.81 -22.98
N LYS A 41 4.87 -3.00 -22.70
CA LYS A 41 5.85 -2.57 -23.72
C LYS A 41 6.75 -3.70 -24.23
N VAL A 42 7.18 -4.62 -23.35
CA VAL A 42 8.18 -5.64 -23.68
C VAL A 42 7.54 -6.91 -24.24
N LEU A 43 6.44 -7.38 -23.63
CA LEU A 43 5.81 -8.66 -23.97
C LEU A 43 4.59 -8.51 -24.88
N ASN A 44 4.06 -7.28 -25.05
CA ASN A 44 2.95 -6.96 -25.95
C ASN A 44 1.78 -7.95 -25.85
N VAL A 45 1.43 -8.31 -24.61
CA VAL A 45 0.44 -9.34 -24.30
C VAL A 45 -0.96 -8.76 -24.52
N PRO A 46 -1.91 -9.47 -25.16
CA PRO A 46 -3.26 -8.95 -25.45
C PRO A 46 -4.06 -8.50 -24.21
N ILE A 47 -3.65 -8.88 -23.00
CA ILE A 47 -4.30 -8.54 -21.72
C ILE A 47 -3.56 -7.40 -20.99
N GLY A 48 -2.46 -6.87 -21.55
CA GLY A 48 -1.61 -5.87 -20.88
C GLY A 48 -2.35 -4.61 -20.45
N ASN A 49 -3.33 -4.15 -21.24
CA ASN A 49 -4.10 -2.95 -20.93
C ASN A 49 -5.08 -3.16 -19.75
N TRP A 50 -5.63 -4.36 -19.59
CA TRP A 50 -6.47 -4.73 -18.45
C TRP A 50 -5.66 -4.80 -17.15
N PHE A 51 -4.48 -5.44 -17.20
CA PHE A 51 -3.56 -5.50 -16.06
C PHE A 51 -3.08 -4.11 -15.63
N LYS A 52 -2.79 -3.23 -16.59
CA LYS A 52 -2.42 -1.84 -16.33
C LYS A 52 -3.54 -1.08 -15.62
N THR A 53 -4.79 -1.25 -16.07
CA THR A 53 -5.96 -0.63 -15.44
C THR A 53 -6.16 -1.13 -14.01
N LEU A 54 -6.02 -2.45 -13.80
CA LEU A 54 -6.11 -3.06 -12.48
C LEU A 54 -5.02 -2.54 -11.53
N ALA A 55 -3.78 -2.44 -12.00
CA ALA A 55 -2.66 -1.93 -11.21
C ALA A 55 -2.88 -0.46 -10.79
N TRP A 56 -3.39 0.38 -11.69
CA TRP A 56 -3.76 1.76 -11.36
C TRP A 56 -4.90 1.82 -10.34
N GLY A 57 -5.94 1.01 -10.50
CA GLY A 57 -7.04 0.93 -9.54
C GLY A 57 -6.54 0.53 -8.15
N PHE A 58 -5.68 -0.49 -8.07
CA PHE A 58 -5.07 -0.92 -6.81
C PHE A 58 -4.22 0.18 -6.17
N PHE A 59 -3.42 0.90 -6.97
CA PHE A 59 -2.64 2.04 -6.48
C PHE A 59 -3.53 3.13 -5.87
N PHE A 60 -4.60 3.55 -6.56
CA PHE A 60 -5.49 4.59 -6.03
C PHE A 60 -6.21 4.17 -4.75
N VAL A 61 -6.71 2.94 -4.69
CA VAL A 61 -7.35 2.40 -3.48
C VAL A 61 -6.34 2.36 -2.32
N SER A 62 -5.12 1.86 -2.57
CA SER A 62 -4.06 1.84 -1.57
C SER A 62 -3.68 3.24 -1.10
N LEU A 63 -3.56 4.21 -2.02
CA LEU A 63 -3.25 5.59 -1.70
C LEU A 63 -4.32 6.22 -0.80
N ILE A 64 -5.60 6.05 -1.14
CA ILE A 64 -6.71 6.57 -0.32
C ILE A 64 -6.71 5.93 1.07
N LEU A 65 -6.53 4.61 1.16
CA LEU A 65 -6.45 3.91 2.44
C LEU A 65 -5.28 4.39 3.28
N THR A 66 -4.10 4.54 2.68
CA THR A 66 -2.90 5.04 3.37
C THR A 66 -3.09 6.46 3.85
N ILE A 67 -3.64 7.36 3.02
CA ILE A 67 -3.96 8.73 3.44
C ILE A 67 -4.95 8.72 4.61
N GLY A 68 -6.02 7.93 4.52
CA GLY A 68 -7.01 7.84 5.59
C GLY A 68 -6.43 7.30 6.91
N ILE A 69 -5.69 6.19 6.85
CA ILE A 69 -5.19 5.51 8.05
C ILE A 69 -3.96 6.20 8.65
N VAL A 70 -3.13 6.88 7.84
CA VAL A 70 -1.92 7.54 8.35
C VAL A 70 -2.21 8.95 8.87
N LEU A 71 -3.10 9.70 8.20
CA LEU A 71 -3.36 11.10 8.53
C LEU A 71 -4.58 11.32 9.43
N ILE A 72 -5.63 10.48 9.31
CA ILE A 72 -6.89 10.68 10.03
C ILE A 72 -6.93 9.84 11.31
N VAL A 73 -6.52 8.57 11.20
CA VAL A 73 -6.31 7.65 12.34
C VAL A 73 -4.89 7.82 12.86
#